data_AF-A0A2M7VK42-F1
#
_entry.id   AF-A0A2M7VK42-F1
#
_cell.length_a   1.000
_cell.length_b   1.000
_cell.length_c   1.000
_cell.angle_alpha   90.00
_cell.angle_beta   90.00
_cell.angle_gamma   90.00
#
_symmetry.space_group_name_H-M   'P 1'
#
loop_
_entity.id
_entity.type
_entity.pdbx_description
1 polymer ?
#
loop_
_entity_poly.entity_id
_entity_poly.type
_entity_poly.pdbx_seq_one_letter_code
_entity_poly.pdbx_strand_id
1 'polypeptide(L)' 'MKAYLGIDVGSVSTKFVLIGEKNEIIFSSYFRTEGNPIAAIQKGLRELKKLIE' A
#
# COMPACT_ATOMS: atom_id res chain seq x y z
N MET A 1 3.07 9.38 -15.20
CA MET A 1 1.68 9.05 -14.85
C MET A 1 1.42 9.58 -13.44
N LYS A 2 0.32 10.29 -13.21
CA LYS A 2 -0.07 10.71 -11.85
C LYS A 2 -0.88 9.58 -11.21
N ALA A 3 -0.65 9.35 -9.92
CA ALA A 3 -1.36 8.38 -9.12
C ALA A 3 -1.41 8.83 -7.67
N TYR A 4 -2.36 8.30 -6.91
CA TYR A 4 -2.62 8.62 -5.52
C TYR A 4 -2.44 7.35 -4.68
N LEU A 5 -1.59 7.42 -3.66
CA LEU A 5 -1.34 6.32 -2.75
C LEU A 5 -2.14 6.50 -1.46
N GLY A 6 -3.08 5.61 -1.21
CA GLY A 6 -3.78 5.47 0.06
C GLY A 6 -3.12 4.39 0.92
N ILE A 7 -2.92 4.69 2.21
CA ILE A 7 -2.41 3.75 3.21
C ILE A 7 -3.33 3.81 4.44
N ASP A 8 -3.91 2.66 4.79
CA ASP A 8 -4.72 2.48 6.00
C ASP A 8 -3.99 1.57 6.98
N VAL A 9 -3.62 2.10 8.14
CA VAL A 9 -2.85 1.40 9.17
C VAL A 9 -3.74 1.15 10.39
N GLY A 10 -4.22 -0.08 10.51
CA GLY A 10 -4.93 -0.55 11.70
C GLY A 10 -4.03 -1.37 12.62
N SER A 11 -4.51 -1.63 13.85
CA SER A 11 -3.82 -2.52 14.81
C SER A 11 -3.67 -3.96 14.31
N VAL A 12 -4.60 -4.39 13.45
CA VAL A 12 -4.67 -5.75 12.92
C VAL A 12 -4.04 -5.85 11.54
N SER A 13 -4.35 -4.89 10.66
CA SER A 13 -4.00 -4.91 9.24
C SER A 13 -3.50 -3.58 8.75
N THR A 14 -2.59 -3.62 7.79
CA THR A 14 -2.17 -2.48 6.99
C THR A 14 -2.59 -2.73 5.54
N LYS A 15 -3.20 -1.73 4.91
CA LYS A 15 -3.73 -1.81 3.55
C LYS A 15 -3.12 -0.71 2.70
N PHE A 16 -2.82 -1.03 1.45
CA PHE A 16 -2.32 -0.08 0.45
C PHE A 16 -3.25 -0.10 -0.76
N VAL A 17 -3.47 1.07 -1.35
CA VAL A 17 -4.17 1.22 -2.62
C VAL A 17 -3.48 2.32 -3.43
N LEU A 18 -3.08 2.02 -4.67
CA LEU A 18 -2.65 3.01 -5.65
C LEU A 18 -3.76 3.20 -6.68
N ILE A 19 -4.27 4.43 -6.80
CA ILE A 19 -5.33 4.79 -7.76
C ILE A 19 -4.77 5.75 -8.81
N GLY A 20 -5.09 5.49 -10.08
CA GLY A 20 -4.78 6.39 -11.20
C GLY A 20 -5.80 7.52 -11.34
N GLU A 21 -5.54 8.46 -12.25
CA GLU A 21 -6.43 9.63 -12.47
C GLU A 21 -7.80 9.28 -13.04
N LYS A 22 -8.01 8.07 -13.58
CA LYS A 22 -9.29 7.60 -14.11
C LYS A 22 -10.06 6.74 -13.10
N ASN A 23 -9.71 6.85 -11.81
CA ASN A 23 -10.25 6.06 -10.71
C ASN A 23 -10.01 4.54 -10.86
N GLU A 24 -9.01 4.16 -11.64
CA GLU A 24 -8.57 2.77 -11.78
C GLU A 24 -7.66 2.36 -10.63
N ILE A 25 -7.85 1.16 -10.09
CA ILE A 25 -6.92 0.57 -9.11
C ILE A 25 -5.72 0.02 -9.88
N ILE A 26 -4.55 0.60 -9.65
CA ILE A 26 -3.28 0.17 -10.24
C ILE A 26 -2.62 -0.89 -9.36
N PHE A 27 -2.75 -0.74 -8.04
CA PHE A 27 -2.21 -1.67 -7.05
C PHE A 27 -3.09 -1.71 -5.81
N SER A 28 -3.21 -2.88 -5.19
CA SER A 28 -3.72 -3.02 -3.84
C SER A 28 -2.96 -4.10 -3.09
N SER A 29 -2.77 -3.91 -1.79
CA SER A 29 -2.26 -4.97 -0.92
C SER A 29 -2.88 -4.90 0.46
N TYR A 30 -2.93 -6.06 1.09
CA TYR A 30 -3.41 -6.25 2.45
C TYR A 30 -2.43 -7.16 3.17
N PHE A 31 -1.96 -6.74 4.34
CA PHE A 31 -1.13 -7.58 5.19
C PHE A 31 -1.38 -7.27 6.66
N ARG A 32 -0.95 -8.19 7.53
CA ARG A 32 -1.05 -8.02 8.98
C ARG A 32 -0.07 -6.94 9.46
N THR A 33 -0.52 -6.10 10.39
CA THR A 33 0.34 -5.08 11.02
C THR A 33 1.31 -5.71 12.01
N GLU A 34 0.92 -6.82 12.64
CA GLU A 34 1.73 -7.59 13.60
C GLU A 34 2.30 -6.74 14.75
N GLY A 35 1.53 -5.73 15.18
CA GLY A 35 1.97 -4.78 16.22
C GLY A 35 3.14 -3.88 15.80
N ASN A 36 3.61 -3.98 14.55
CA ASN A 36 4.73 -3.21 14.03
C ASN A 36 4.33 -2.43 12.76
N PRO A 37 3.63 -1.29 12.92
CA PRO A 37 3.13 -0.51 11.79
C PRO A 37 4.23 0.02 10.87
N ILE A 38 5.40 0.33 11.42
CA ILE A 38 6.54 0.81 10.62
C ILE A 38 7.05 -0.29 9.69
N ALA A 39 7.29 -1.50 10.22
CA ALA A 39 7.74 -2.62 9.40
C ALA A 39 6.68 -3.01 8.34
N ALA A 40 5.40 -2.95 8.72
CA ALA A 40 4.28 -3.20 7.83
C ALA A 40 4.27 -2.18 6.66
N ILE A 41 4.32 -0.88 6.94
CA ILE A 41 4.39 0.17 5.90
C ILE A 41 5.60 -0.05 4.98
N GLN A 42 6.78 -0.29 5.55
CA GLN A 42 7.98 -0.54 4.76
C GLN A 42 7.84 -1.75 3.83
N LYS A 43 7.16 -2.82 4.28
CA LYS A 43 6.85 -3.99 3.45
C LYS A 43 5.95 -3.59 2.28
N GLY A 44 4.85 -2.89 2.54
CA GLY A 44 3.94 -2.42 1.49
C GLY A 44 4.61 -1.51 0.46
N LEU A 45 5.47 -0.59 0.90
CA LEU A 45 6.24 0.27 0.00
C LEU A 45 7.24 -0.51 -0.86
N ARG A 46 7.88 -1.55 -0.31
CA ARG A 46 8.78 -2.43 -1.09
C ARG A 46 8.02 -3.26 -2.12
N GLU A 47 6.81 -3.73 -1.79
CA GLU A 47 5.95 -4.45 -2.75
C GLU A 47 5.49 -3.51 -3.87
N LEU A 48 5.04 -2.30 -3.53
CA LEU A 48 4.67 -1.28 -4.50
C LEU A 48 5.85 -0.94 -5.43
N LYS A 49 7.05 -0.80 -4.87
CA LYS A 49 8.27 -0.50 -5.64
C LYS A 49 8.53 -1.54 -6.74
N LYS A 50 8.33 -2.83 -6.46
CA LYS A 50 8.54 -3.91 -7.45
C LYS A 50 7.57 -3.89 -8.63
N LEU A 51 6.42 -3.22 -8.49
CA LEU A 51 5.44 -3.08 -9.56
C LEU A 51 5.77 -1.92 -10.50
N ILE A 52 6.45 -0.89 -9.99
CA ILE A 52 6.74 0.36 -10.72
C ILE A 52 8.17 0.42 -11.28
N GLU A 53 9.04 -0.51 -10.89
CA GLU A 53 10.33 -0.79 -11.56
C GLU A 53 10.13 -1.77 -12.72
#